data_AF-A0A494B9Q7-F1
#
_entry.id   AF-A0A494B9Q7-F1
#
_cell.length_a   1.000
_cell.length_b   1.000
_cell.length_c   1.000
_cell.angle_alpha   90.00
_cell.angle_beta   90.00
_cell.angle_gamma   90.00
#
_symmetry.space_group_name_H-M   'P 1'
#
loop_
_entity.id
_entity.type
_entity.pdbx_description
1 polymer ?
#
loop_
_entity_poly.entity_id
_entity_poly.type
_entity_poly.pdbx_seq_one_letter_code
_entity_poly.pdbx_strand_id
1 'polypeptide(L)' 'MAKTVAYFYDPDVGNFHYGAGHPMKPHRLALTHSLVLHYGLYKKMIPSVSRTFRVLLPLHRRISARSNTAKQQDL' A
#
# COMPACT_ATOMS: atom_id res chain seq x y z
N MET A 1 -27.84 5.96 -10.11
CA MET A 1 -26.99 6.80 -9.24
C MET A 1 -25.52 6.53 -9.56
N ALA A 2 -24.69 7.57 -9.68
CA ALA A 2 -23.25 7.39 -9.84
C ALA A 2 -22.64 6.93 -8.50
N LYS A 3 -21.68 5.98 -8.54
CA LYS A 3 -20.97 5.51 -7.36
C LYS A 3 -19.89 6.52 -6.98
N THR A 4 -19.79 6.83 -5.70
CA THR A 4 -18.71 7.65 -5.15
C THR A 4 -17.44 6.81 -5.03
N VAL A 5 -16.34 7.25 -5.64
CA VAL A 5 -15.05 6.55 -5.64
C VAL A 5 -14.02 7.39 -4.90
N ALA A 6 -13.35 6.82 -3.90
CA ALA A 6 -12.22 7.45 -3.21
C ALA A 6 -10.90 6.97 -3.81
N TYR A 7 -9.95 7.88 -4.03
CA TYR A 7 -8.63 7.56 -4.58
C TYR A 7 -7.52 8.03 -3.63
N PHE A 8 -6.68 7.11 -3.18
CA PHE A 8 -5.58 7.36 -2.24
C PHE A 8 -4.26 7.22 -2.99
N TYR A 9 -3.40 8.22 -2.89
CA TYR A 9 -2.07 8.19 -3.48
C TYR A 9 -1.09 8.92 -2.57
N ASP A 10 0.08 8.33 -2.39
CA ASP A 10 1.22 8.90 -1.67
C ASP A 10 2.34 9.12 -2.69
N PRO A 11 2.83 10.37 -2.88
CA PRO A 11 3.87 10.67 -3.86
C PRO A 11 5.19 9.94 -3.59
N ASP A 12 5.50 9.58 -2.34
CA ASP A 12 6.79 8.99 -1.98
C ASP A 12 6.86 7.49 -2.27
N VAL A 13 5.70 6.82 -2.44
CA VAL A 13 5.62 5.36 -2.66
C VAL A 13 6.31 4.90 -3.94
N GLY A 14 6.46 5.78 -4.93
CA GLY A 14 7.10 5.47 -6.20
C GLY A 14 8.63 5.38 -6.11
N ASN A 15 9.23 5.94 -5.06
CA ASN A 15 10.68 6.09 -4.91
C ASN A 15 11.37 4.90 -4.21
N PHE A 16 10.59 3.91 -3.76
CA PHE A 16 11.14 2.72 -3.12
C PHE A 16 11.66 1.72 -4.15
N HIS A 17 12.89 1.24 -3.95
CA HIS A 17 13.50 0.21 -4.78
C HIS A 17 13.88 -1.01 -3.93
N TYR A 18 13.26 -2.16 -4.23
CA TYR A 18 13.44 -3.41 -3.47
C TYR A 18 14.75 -4.16 -3.79
N GLY A 19 15.56 -3.68 -4.74
CA GLY A 19 16.80 -4.33 -5.18
C GLY A 19 16.75 -4.84 -6.61
N ALA A 20 17.94 -5.13 -7.17
CA ALA A 20 18.09 -5.71 -8.50
C ALA A 20 17.52 -7.14 -8.52
N GLY A 21 16.86 -7.53 -9.61
CA GLY A 21 16.20 -8.84 -9.73
C GLY A 21 14.89 -9.00 -8.96
N HIS A 22 14.55 -8.10 -8.02
CA HIS A 22 13.28 -8.19 -7.29
C HIS A 22 12.09 -7.82 -8.20
N PRO A 23 11.06 -8.69 -8.34
CA PRO A 23 9.96 -8.50 -9.28
C PRO A 23 9.01 -7.36 -8.88
N MET A 24 8.93 -7.07 -7.59
CA MET A 24 8.06 -6.01 -7.07
C MET A 24 8.72 -4.64 -7.28
N LYS A 25 8.07 -3.78 -8.09
CA LYS A 25 8.54 -2.44 -8.46
C LYS A 25 7.47 -1.40 -8.07
N PRO A 26 7.62 -0.73 -6.91
CA PRO A 26 6.68 0.29 -6.42
C PRO A 26 6.43 1.45 -7.38
N HIS A 27 7.41 1.73 -8.24
CA HIS A 27 7.32 2.73 -9.31
C HIS A 27 6.06 2.57 -10.21
N ARG A 28 5.50 1.36 -10.31
CA ARG A 28 4.23 1.12 -11.02
C ARG A 28 3.08 1.98 -10.48
N LEU A 29 3.07 2.32 -9.18
CA LEU A 29 2.06 3.18 -8.57
C LEU A 29 2.17 4.64 -9.03
N ALA A 30 3.39 5.13 -9.26
CA ALA A 30 3.61 6.47 -9.80
C ALA A 30 3.20 6.55 -11.28
N LEU A 31 3.47 5.50 -12.06
CA LEU A 31 3.05 5.41 -13.46
C LEU A 31 1.52 5.41 -13.58
N THR A 32 0.82 4.58 -12.81
CA THR A 32 -0.65 4.56 -12.82
C THR A 32 -1.24 5.89 -12.35
N HIS A 33 -0.65 6.54 -11.35
CA HIS A 33 -1.08 7.86 -10.90
C HIS A 33 -0.97 8.91 -12.03
N SER A 34 0.13 8.90 -12.77
CA SER A 34 0.33 9.81 -13.91
C SER A 34 -0.77 9.63 -14.97
N LEU A 35 -1.13 8.39 -15.31
CA LEU A 35 -2.24 8.12 -16.23
C LEU A 35 -3.58 8.66 -15.70
N VAL A 36 -3.88 8.42 -14.42
CA VAL A 36 -5.12 8.91 -13.78
C VAL A 36 -5.24 10.44 -13.86
N LEU A 37 -4.13 11.16 -13.68
CA LEU A 37 -4.06 12.61 -13.82
C LEU A 37 -4.28 13.05 -15.28
N HIS A 38 -3.51 12.47 -16.22
CA HIS A 38 -3.57 12.86 -17.64
C HIS A 38 -4.92 12.54 -18.30
N TYR A 39 -5.59 11.45 -17.91
CA TYR A 39 -6.96 11.15 -18.36
C TYR A 39 -8.04 11.97 -17.66
N GLY A 40 -7.68 12.84 -16.70
CA GLY A 40 -8.64 13.67 -15.97
C GLY A 40 -9.58 12.86 -15.07
N LEU A 41 -9.27 11.60 -14.78
CA LEU A 41 -10.11 10.71 -13.97
C LEU A 41 -10.21 11.18 -12.52
N TYR A 42 -9.17 11.87 -12.03
CA TYR A 42 -9.15 12.48 -10.69
C TYR A 42 -10.34 13.41 -10.44
N LYS A 43 -10.90 14.05 -11.49
CA LYS A 43 -12.07 14.96 -11.38
C LYS A 43 -13.36 14.24 -10.98
N LYS A 44 -13.43 12.92 -11.18
CA LYS A 44 -14.59 12.07 -10.86
C LYS A 44 -14.42 11.30 -9.56
N MET A 45 -13.30 11.49 -8.86
CA MET A 45 -12.94 10.76 -7.65
C MET A 45 -12.79 11.75 -6.49
N ILE A 46 -13.09 11.28 -5.27
CA ILE A 46 -12.84 12.07 -4.07
C ILE A 46 -11.35 11.94 -3.73
N PRO A 47 -10.59 13.05 -3.69
CA PRO A 47 -9.21 13.04 -3.21
C PRO A 47 -9.21 12.71 -1.71
N SER A 48 -8.36 11.77 -1.33
CA SER A 48 -8.49 11.14 -0.03
C SER A 48 -7.74 11.85 1.09
N VAL A 49 -8.45 12.10 2.19
CA VAL A 49 -7.92 12.50 3.50
C VAL A 49 -7.10 11.34 4.08
N SER A 50 -5.88 11.63 4.51
CA SER A 50 -4.98 10.67 5.16
C SER A 50 -5.67 9.99 6.34
N ARG A 51 -5.93 8.68 6.24
CA ARG A 51 -6.44 7.89 7.37
C ARG A 51 -5.26 7.39 8.18
N THR A 52 -5.17 7.84 9.43
CA THR A 52 -4.14 7.43 10.40
C THR A 52 -4.09 5.90 10.53
N PHE A 53 -2.90 5.31 10.44
CA PHE A 53 -2.60 3.87 10.46
C PHE A 53 -2.94 3.10 11.76
N ARG A 54 -3.85 3.59 12.59
CA ARG A 54 -4.15 3.04 13.94
C ARG A 54 -4.64 1.58 13.93
N VAL A 55 -5.08 1.06 12.78
CA VAL A 55 -5.57 -0.31 12.61
C VAL A 55 -4.49 -1.35 12.26
N LEU A 56 -3.24 -0.95 12.02
CA LEU A 56 -2.18 -1.87 11.60
C LEU A 56 -1.58 -2.68 12.77
N LEU A 57 -1.61 -2.09 13.98
CA LEU A 57 -0.99 -2.63 15.19
C LEU A 57 -1.61 -3.96 15.70
N PRO A 58 -2.94 -4.17 15.67
CA PRO A 58 -3.54 -5.42 16.16
C PRO A 58 -3.21 -6.64 15.29
N LEU A 59 -3.01 -6.45 13.98
CA LEU A 59 -2.77 -7.56 13.04
C LEU A 59 -1.33 -8.09 13.14
N HIS A 60 -0.35 -7.19 13.24
CA HIS A 60 1.07 -7.57 13.31
C HIS A 60 1.42 -8.35 14.58
N ARG A 61 0.78 -8.02 15.72
CA ARG A 61 0.99 -8.75 16.99
C ARG A 61 0.56 -10.22 16.93
N ARG A 62 -0.40 -10.60 16.07
CA ARG A 62 -0.85 -11.99 15.95
C ARG A 62 0.08 -12.88 15.13
N ILE A 63 0.78 -12.30 14.14
CA ILE A 63 1.65 -13.07 13.23
C ILE A 63 3.01 -13.33 13.89
N SER A 64 3.59 -12.31 14.54
CA SER A 64 4.88 -12.46 15.23
C SER A 64 4.83 -13.37 16.46
N ALA A 65 3.66 -13.52 17.10
CA ALA A 65 3.51 -14.44 18.23
C ALA A 65 3.55 -15.93 17.80
N ARG A 66 3.25 -16.24 16.54
CA ARG A 66 3.19 -17.62 16.03
C ARG A 66 4.54 -18.13 15.51
N SER A 67 5.48 -17.24 15.17
CA SER A 67 6.81 -17.61 14.66
C SER A 67 7.80 -18.04 15.75
N ASN A 68 7.60 -17.63 17.01
CA ASN A 68 8.54 -17.92 18.10
C ASN A 68 8.23 -19.22 18.85
N THR A 69 7.02 -19.79 18.73
CA THR A 69 6.68 -21.08 19.37
C THR A 69 7.09 -22.30 18.54
N ALA A 70 7.41 -22.12 17.26
CA ALA A 70 7.78 -23.22 16.34
C ALA A 70 9.29 -23.50 16.28
N LYS A 71 10.13 -22.71 16.96
CA LYS A 71 11.61 -22.93 16.99
C LYS A 71 12.13 -23.56 18.29
N GLN A 72 11.26 -23.81 19.28
CA GLN A 72 11.66 -24.30 20.61
C GLN A 72 11.38 -25.80 20.82
N GLN A 73 11.06 -26.57 19.76
CA GLN A 73 10.78 -28.01 19.86
C GLN A 73 11.81 -28.91 19.15
N ASP A 74 12.87 -28.34 18.55
CA ASP A 74 13.94 -29.09 17.86
C ASP A 74 15.34 -28.86 18.50
N LEU A 75 15.42 -28.87 19.83
CA LEU A 75 16.68 -29.00 20.58
C LEU A 75 16.53 -29.99 21.73
#